data_AF-A0A9P9CUU1-F1
#
_entry.id   AF-A0A9P9CUU1-F1
#
_cell.length_a   1.000
_cell.length_b   1.000
_cell.length_c   1.000
_cell.angle_alpha   90.00
_cell.angle_beta   90.00
_cell.angle_gamma   90.00
#
_symmetry.space_group_name_H-M   'P 1'
#
loop_
_entity.id
_entity.type
_entity.pdbx_description
1 polymer ?
#
loop_
_entity_poly.entity_id
_entity_poly.type
_entity_poly.pdbx_seq_one_letter_code
_entity_poly.pdbx_strand_id
1 'polypeptide(L)'
;MAGQAVWIYFYVKTSVHPDPRRFINSKLVRWRAYVAFMYVFGGMYSCLNLSLWWSVAIDAIFKCKYREEFGTRSNLLFCLLFPLFAVWMVIYPAFGPLIILPPVQRRAFAHECDSWAAQVVLDGRSYKDPGYVANTAIFTTSQDTSPLFSFDLIQTDPSFASFHFRQFDALESAMDSTLVPVVRSITYDLVKQSFNGTCAISDGSDTPCLNGSFDLVDFALNLNYTLPGRSNVESRSRSELPGWKVYGGLPTFTLRSLGLDGMLGEPVLKTATTAAGDCTRLKVCLASSPDTNANGPVGPDTLVPLGLMLASHANYSLECTKPPKRKK
;
A
#
# COMPACT_ATOMS: atom_id res chain seq x y z
N MET A 1 15.50 -9.36 -25.95
CA MET A 1 14.36 -9.50 -24.99
C MET A 1 14.77 -9.34 -23.53
N ALA A 2 15.90 -9.90 -23.06
CA ALA A 2 16.30 -9.82 -21.64
C ALA A 2 16.36 -8.40 -21.06
N GLY A 3 16.96 -7.43 -21.77
CA GLY A 3 17.02 -6.03 -21.31
C GLY A 3 15.65 -5.36 -21.14
N GLN A 4 14.64 -5.78 -21.92
CA GLN A 4 13.29 -5.22 -21.83
C GLN A 4 12.54 -5.72 -20.59
N ALA A 5 12.71 -7.01 -20.27
CA ALA A 5 12.11 -7.58 -19.07
C ALA A 5 12.66 -6.91 -17.81
N VAL A 6 13.94 -6.51 -17.81
CA VAL A 6 14.61 -5.92 -16.65
C VAL A 6 14.02 -4.57 -16.24
N TRP A 7 13.81 -3.63 -17.17
CA TRP A 7 13.24 -2.34 -16.79
C TRP A 7 11.73 -2.41 -16.47
N ILE A 8 10.98 -3.31 -17.11
CA ILE A 8 9.55 -3.51 -16.79
C ILE A 8 9.47 -4.11 -15.39
N TYR A 9 10.33 -5.10 -15.08
CA TYR A 9 10.41 -5.72 -13.77
C TYR A 9 10.69 -4.69 -12.67
N PHE A 10 11.70 -3.83 -12.84
CA PHE A 10 12.02 -2.83 -11.82
C PHE A 10 10.90 -1.79 -11.67
N TYR A 11 10.26 -1.36 -12.75
CA TYR A 11 9.09 -0.48 -12.69
C TYR A 11 7.93 -1.11 -11.90
N VAL A 12 7.53 -2.33 -12.28
CA VAL A 12 6.43 -3.04 -11.61
C VAL A 12 6.78 -3.31 -10.16
N LYS A 13 7.98 -3.82 -9.88
CA LYS A 13 8.43 -4.13 -8.52
C LYS A 13 8.44 -2.91 -7.60
N THR A 14 8.90 -1.76 -8.08
CA THR A 14 8.94 -0.52 -7.28
C THR A 14 7.56 0.14 -7.13
N SER A 15 6.66 -0.10 -8.08
CA SER A 15 5.26 0.37 -8.02
C SER A 15 4.38 -0.53 -7.16
N VAL A 16 4.76 -1.79 -6.95
CA VAL A 16 3.98 -2.74 -6.16
C VAL A 16 4.54 -2.87 -4.74
N HIS A 17 5.87 -2.90 -4.60
CA HIS A 17 6.60 -2.95 -3.34
C HIS A 17 7.45 -1.69 -3.19
N PRO A 18 6.85 -0.58 -2.76
CA PRO A 18 7.56 0.70 -2.72
C PRO A 18 8.58 0.75 -1.56
N ASP A 19 8.52 -0.21 -0.63
CA ASP A 19 9.44 -0.37 0.51
C ASP A 19 10.11 -1.78 0.56
N PRO A 20 11.44 -1.90 0.80
CA PRO A 20 12.39 -0.83 1.03
C PRO A 20 12.66 0.00 -0.22
N ARG A 21 12.89 1.30 -0.02
CA ARG A 21 13.25 2.19 -1.13
C ARG A 21 14.58 1.79 -1.74
N ARG A 22 14.54 1.49 -3.03
CA ARG A 22 15.70 1.17 -3.87
C ARG A 22 16.25 2.46 -4.47
N PHE A 23 17.45 2.36 -5.07
CA PHE A 23 18.10 3.50 -5.73
C PHE A 23 17.19 4.25 -6.73
N ILE A 24 16.31 3.52 -7.42
CA ILE A 24 15.40 4.03 -8.46
C ILE A 24 14.28 4.90 -7.87
N ASN A 25 13.69 4.49 -6.74
CA ASN A 25 12.56 5.18 -6.09
C ASN A 25 12.95 5.92 -4.80
N SER A 26 14.24 6.09 -4.52
CA SER A 26 14.72 6.82 -3.35
C SER A 26 14.33 8.31 -3.36
N LYS A 27 14.24 8.91 -4.55
CA LYS A 27 13.82 10.31 -4.76
C LYS A 27 12.80 10.42 -5.89
N LEU A 28 11.89 11.39 -5.80
CA LEU A 28 10.81 11.58 -6.78
C LEU A 28 11.37 11.91 -8.17
N VAL A 29 12.42 12.72 -8.21
CA VAL A 29 13.11 13.09 -9.45
C VAL A 29 13.71 11.87 -10.12
N ARG A 30 14.33 10.95 -9.36
CA ARG A 30 14.91 9.70 -9.89
C ARG A 30 13.84 8.78 -10.43
N TRP A 31 12.73 8.64 -9.72
CA TRP A 31 11.58 7.86 -10.18
C TRP A 31 11.02 8.42 -11.49
N ARG A 32 10.77 9.73 -11.56
CA ARG A 32 10.25 10.38 -12.78
C ARG A 32 11.21 10.24 -13.95
N ALA A 33 12.51 10.43 -13.73
CA ALA A 33 13.52 10.22 -14.76
C ALA A 33 13.52 8.77 -15.25
N TYR A 34 13.49 7.80 -14.34
CA TYR A 34 13.41 6.38 -14.68
C TYR A 34 12.18 6.04 -15.53
N VAL A 35 11.00 6.52 -15.14
CA VAL A 35 9.76 6.32 -15.90
C VAL A 35 9.85 6.95 -17.29
N ALA A 36 10.40 8.16 -17.40
CA ALA A 36 10.59 8.83 -18.70
C ALA A 36 11.54 8.03 -19.60
N PHE A 37 12.70 7.61 -19.09
CA PHE A 37 13.64 6.78 -19.84
C PHE A 37 13.01 5.46 -20.29
N MET A 38 12.25 4.79 -19.40
CA MET A 38 11.55 3.55 -19.72
C MET A 38 10.62 3.73 -20.94
N TYR A 39 9.82 4.80 -21.00
CA TYR A 39 8.95 5.06 -22.13
C TYR A 39 9.70 5.44 -23.41
N VAL A 40 10.78 6.23 -23.31
CA VAL A 40 11.62 6.58 -24.46
C VAL A 40 12.24 5.33 -25.06
N PHE A 41 12.90 4.51 -24.24
CA PHE A 41 13.50 3.26 -24.71
C PHE A 41 12.45 2.25 -25.19
N GLY A 42 11.34 2.10 -24.46
CA GLY A 42 10.22 1.26 -24.86
C GLY A 42 9.67 1.65 -26.23
N GLY A 43 9.51 2.95 -26.49
CA GLY A 43 9.11 3.50 -27.78
C GLY A 43 10.12 3.18 -28.89
N MET A 44 11.42 3.41 -28.65
CA MET A 44 12.48 3.08 -29.62
C MET A 44 12.46 1.59 -30.00
N TYR A 45 12.34 0.70 -29.01
CA TYR A 45 12.24 -0.74 -29.26
C TYR A 45 10.96 -1.14 -29.98
N SER A 46 9.85 -0.45 -29.70
CA SER A 46 8.57 -0.66 -30.40
C SER A 46 8.70 -0.29 -31.88
N CYS A 47 9.39 0.81 -32.21
CA CYS A 47 9.68 1.20 -33.60
C CYS A 47 10.60 0.19 -34.31
N LEU A 48 11.65 -0.30 -33.63
CA LEU A 48 12.53 -1.32 -34.21
C LEU A 48 11.78 -2.64 -34.47
N ASN A 49 10.96 -3.08 -33.50
CA ASN A 49 10.12 -4.25 -33.67
C ASN A 49 9.12 -4.04 -34.80
N LEU A 50 8.50 -2.86 -34.90
CA LEU A 50 7.57 -2.56 -35.99
C LEU A 50 8.25 -2.69 -37.36
N SER A 51 9.45 -2.11 -37.54
CA SER A 51 10.21 -2.24 -38.79
C SER A 51 10.57 -3.69 -39.13
N LEU A 52 10.97 -4.47 -38.12
CA LEU A 52 11.34 -5.88 -38.29
C LEU A 52 10.11 -6.75 -38.61
N TRP A 53 9.00 -6.57 -37.90
CA TRP A 53 7.78 -7.33 -38.16
C TRP A 53 7.10 -6.90 -39.46
N TRP A 54 7.23 -5.64 -39.86
CA TRP A 54 6.77 -5.15 -41.15
C TRP A 54 7.54 -5.81 -42.31
N SER A 55 8.87 -5.93 -42.21
CA SER A 55 9.66 -6.60 -43.26
C SER A 55 9.34 -8.09 -43.35
N VAL A 56 9.18 -8.77 -42.21
CA VAL A 56 8.77 -10.19 -42.19
C VAL A 56 7.35 -10.37 -42.71
N ALA A 57 6.42 -9.46 -42.39
CA ALA A 57 5.06 -9.51 -42.91
C ALA A 57 5.02 -9.36 -44.44
N ILE A 58 5.81 -8.43 -45.00
CA ILE A 58 5.96 -8.27 -46.45
C ILE A 58 6.50 -9.56 -47.08
N ASP A 59 7.59 -10.12 -46.55
CA ASP A 59 8.19 -11.36 -47.07
C ASP A 59 7.23 -12.56 -46.95
N ALA A 60 6.48 -12.65 -45.85
CA ALA A 60 5.47 -13.68 -45.64
C ALA A 60 4.28 -13.53 -46.61
N ILE A 61 3.80 -12.31 -46.89
CA ILE A 61 2.74 -12.06 -47.88
C ILE A 61 3.21 -12.49 -49.28
N PHE A 62 4.44 -12.15 -49.66
CA PHE A 62 5.01 -12.56 -50.95
C PHE A 62 5.21 -14.08 -51.07
N LYS A 63 5.64 -14.75 -50.00
CA LYS A 63 5.88 -16.21 -49.97
C LYS A 63 4.61 -17.04 -49.80
N CYS A 64 3.64 -16.59 -49.02
CA CYS A 64 2.34 -17.29 -48.86
C CYS A 64 1.52 -17.25 -50.15
N LYS A 65 1.67 -16.20 -50.96
CA LYS A 65 1.04 -16.11 -52.29
C LYS A 65 1.61 -17.12 -53.30
N TYR A 66 2.75 -17.74 -53.00
CA TYR A 66 3.47 -18.68 -53.88
C TYR A 66 3.42 -20.15 -53.43
N ARG A 67 2.80 -20.48 -52.29
CA ARG A 67 2.87 -21.84 -51.71
C ARG A 67 1.48 -22.44 -51.48
N GLU A 68 0.83 -22.84 -52.58
CA GLU A 68 -0.45 -23.57 -52.59
C GLU A 68 -0.33 -25.04 -52.10
N GLU A 69 0.85 -25.57 -51.78
CA GLU A 69 1.05 -27.03 -51.68
C GLU A 69 1.34 -27.64 -50.28
N PHE A 70 1.27 -26.90 -49.16
CA PHE A 70 1.56 -27.51 -47.84
C PHE A 70 0.44 -27.36 -46.80
N GLY A 71 -0.11 -28.50 -46.36
CA GLY A 71 -0.64 -28.81 -45.02
C GLY A 71 -1.61 -27.81 -44.37
N THR A 72 -2.91 -28.02 -44.59
CA THR A 72 -4.05 -27.12 -44.29
C THR A 72 -4.29 -26.70 -42.82
N ARG A 73 -3.72 -27.37 -41.82
CA ARG A 73 -4.03 -27.09 -40.39
C ARG A 73 -2.95 -26.33 -39.63
N SER A 74 -1.67 -26.66 -39.84
CA SER A 74 -0.54 -26.00 -39.16
C SER A 74 -0.26 -24.60 -39.71
N ASN A 75 -0.43 -24.42 -41.04
CA ASN A 75 -0.18 -23.14 -41.70
C ASN A 75 -1.26 -22.09 -41.38
N LEU A 76 -2.52 -22.52 -41.21
CA LEU A 76 -3.60 -21.64 -40.78
C LEU A 76 -3.36 -21.08 -39.36
N LEU A 77 -2.95 -21.95 -38.44
CA LEU A 77 -2.63 -21.58 -37.04
C LEU A 77 -1.44 -20.61 -36.98
N PHE A 78 -0.42 -20.86 -37.79
CA PHE A 78 0.71 -19.94 -37.91
C PHE A 78 0.28 -18.58 -38.46
N CYS A 79 -0.48 -18.54 -39.56
CA CYS A 79 -0.98 -17.28 -40.13
C CYS A 79 -1.91 -16.50 -39.19
N LEU A 80 -2.65 -17.16 -38.30
CA LEU A 80 -3.52 -16.51 -37.31
C LEU A 80 -2.76 -16.01 -36.07
N LEU A 81 -1.81 -16.79 -35.56
CA LEU A 81 -1.06 -16.44 -34.33
C LEU A 81 0.10 -15.48 -34.59
N PHE A 82 0.71 -15.54 -35.77
CA PHE A 82 1.83 -14.68 -36.15
C PHE A 82 1.53 -13.17 -36.06
N PRO A 83 0.41 -12.64 -36.61
CA PRO A 83 0.09 -11.21 -36.49
C PRO A 83 -0.19 -10.80 -35.03
N LEU A 84 -0.82 -11.67 -34.23
CA LEU A 84 -1.03 -11.42 -32.81
C LEU A 84 0.30 -11.31 -32.06
N PHE A 85 1.24 -12.22 -32.33
CA PHE A 85 2.57 -12.18 -31.73
C PHE A 85 3.37 -10.95 -32.17
N ALA A 86 3.30 -10.59 -33.45
CA ALA A 86 3.95 -9.38 -33.98
C ALA A 86 3.41 -8.11 -33.31
N VAL A 87 2.09 -7.96 -33.22
CA VAL A 87 1.44 -6.84 -32.52
C VAL A 87 1.85 -6.81 -31.05
N TRP A 88 1.87 -7.95 -30.37
CA TRP A 88 2.32 -8.05 -28.99
C TRP A 88 3.77 -7.57 -28.82
N MET A 89 4.68 -8.00 -29.70
CA MET A 89 6.09 -7.62 -29.67
C MET A 89 6.29 -6.13 -29.97
N VAL A 90 5.41 -5.50 -30.74
CA VAL A 90 5.43 -4.04 -30.98
C VAL A 90 4.89 -3.26 -29.78
N ILE A 91 3.79 -3.70 -29.16
CA ILE A 91 3.11 -2.95 -28.09
C ILE A 91 3.81 -3.13 -26.73
N TYR A 92 4.27 -4.35 -26.43
CA TYR A 92 4.77 -4.72 -25.12
C TYR A 92 5.97 -3.88 -24.62
N PRO A 93 6.96 -3.49 -25.45
CA PRO A 93 8.08 -2.68 -24.96
C PRO A 93 7.66 -1.30 -24.44
N ALA A 94 6.67 -0.65 -25.07
CA ALA A 94 6.18 0.66 -24.65
C ALA A 94 5.08 0.59 -23.59
N PHE A 95 4.16 -0.38 -23.69
CA PHE A 95 2.95 -0.46 -22.85
C PHE A 95 2.95 -1.62 -21.85
N GLY A 96 3.92 -2.52 -21.92
CA GLY A 96 4.07 -3.66 -21.01
C GLY A 96 3.97 -3.30 -19.51
N PRO A 97 4.60 -2.21 -19.04
CA PRO A 97 4.42 -1.71 -17.68
C PRO A 97 2.95 -1.46 -17.30
N LEU A 98 2.17 -0.85 -18.19
CA LEU A 98 0.75 -0.53 -17.96
C LEU A 98 -0.14 -1.78 -18.02
N ILE A 99 0.24 -2.77 -18.83
CA ILE A 99 -0.49 -4.04 -18.96
C ILE A 99 -0.25 -4.93 -17.74
N ILE A 100 0.99 -5.00 -17.26
CA ILE A 100 1.40 -5.90 -16.17
C ILE A 100 1.08 -5.32 -14.78
N LEU A 101 1.11 -3.99 -14.63
CA LEU A 101 0.95 -3.38 -13.32
C LEU A 101 -0.40 -3.72 -12.64
N PRO A 102 -1.58 -3.60 -13.28
CA PRO A 102 -2.85 -3.89 -12.62
C PRO A 102 -2.99 -5.32 -12.07
N PRO A 103 -2.68 -6.41 -12.81
CA PRO A 103 -2.79 -7.76 -12.26
C PRO A 103 -1.78 -8.02 -11.13
N VAL A 104 -0.55 -7.52 -11.25
CA VAL A 104 0.46 -7.69 -10.19
C VAL A 104 0.09 -6.89 -8.95
N GLN A 105 -0.41 -5.67 -9.10
CA GLN A 105 -0.88 -4.84 -7.99
C GLN A 105 -2.09 -5.48 -7.29
N ARG A 106 -3.06 -6.04 -8.02
CA ARG A 106 -4.18 -6.80 -7.42
C ARG A 106 -3.68 -7.99 -6.61
N ARG A 107 -2.72 -8.75 -7.17
CA ARG A 107 -2.15 -9.92 -6.48
C ARG A 107 -1.39 -9.51 -5.23
N ALA A 108 -0.58 -8.46 -5.28
CA ALA A 108 0.12 -7.96 -4.11
C ALA A 108 -0.86 -7.39 -3.08
N PHE A 109 -1.90 -6.67 -3.50
CA PHE A 109 -2.93 -6.20 -2.58
C PHE A 109 -3.63 -7.36 -1.87
N ALA A 110 -3.86 -8.48 -2.55
CA ALA A 110 -4.39 -9.68 -1.91
C ALA A 110 -3.38 -10.31 -0.94
N HIS A 111 -2.12 -10.51 -1.37
CA HIS A 111 -1.20 -11.46 -0.71
C HIS A 111 0.01 -10.87 0.02
N GLU A 112 0.26 -9.56 -0.03
CA GLU A 112 1.50 -8.97 0.53
C GLU A 112 1.64 -9.17 2.05
N CYS A 113 0.52 -9.25 2.77
CA CYS A 113 0.49 -9.38 4.22
C CYS A 113 0.23 -10.81 4.71
N ASP A 114 0.26 -11.83 3.84
CA ASP A 114 -0.07 -13.22 4.21
C ASP A 114 0.90 -13.78 5.27
N SER A 115 2.14 -13.29 5.29
CA SER A 115 3.15 -13.69 6.29
C SER A 115 3.06 -12.92 7.61
N TRP A 116 2.14 -11.97 7.72
CA TRP A 116 1.98 -11.10 8.89
C TRP A 116 0.81 -11.57 9.76
N ALA A 117 0.76 -11.07 11.00
CA ALA A 117 -0.24 -11.51 11.97
C ALA A 117 -1.64 -10.95 11.66
N ALA A 118 -1.70 -9.69 11.22
CA ALA A 118 -2.94 -9.07 10.77
C ALA A 118 -2.67 -8.05 9.66
N GLN A 119 -3.75 -7.58 9.04
CA GLN A 119 -3.69 -6.57 7.99
C GLN A 119 -4.83 -5.58 8.12
N VAL A 120 -4.54 -4.33 7.75
CA VAL A 120 -5.46 -3.21 7.82
C VAL A 120 -5.56 -2.54 6.46
N VAL A 121 -6.77 -2.22 6.05
CA VAL A 121 -7.02 -1.38 4.89
C VAL A 121 -7.39 0.01 5.40
N LEU A 122 -6.51 0.97 5.14
CA LEU A 122 -6.78 2.39 5.35
C LEU A 122 -7.57 2.90 4.15
N ASP A 123 -8.81 3.30 4.41
CA ASP A 123 -9.74 3.84 3.43
C ASP A 123 -9.92 5.33 3.68
N GLY A 124 -9.26 6.14 2.86
CA GLY A 124 -9.33 7.60 2.92
C GLY A 124 -10.41 8.11 1.98
N ARG A 125 -11.19 9.10 2.40
CA ARG A 125 -12.23 9.69 1.56
C ARG A 125 -11.68 10.24 0.25
N SER A 126 -12.46 10.13 -0.82
CA SER A 126 -12.21 10.73 -2.12
C SER A 126 -12.61 12.21 -2.14
N TYR A 127 -12.04 12.97 -3.07
CA TYR A 127 -12.43 14.35 -3.37
C TYR A 127 -13.92 14.46 -3.77
N LYS A 128 -14.49 13.40 -4.34
CA LYS A 128 -15.90 13.36 -4.74
C LYS A 128 -16.84 12.93 -3.62
N ASP A 129 -16.29 12.41 -2.51
CA ASP A 129 -17.12 11.89 -1.44
C ASP A 129 -17.73 13.03 -0.63
N PRO A 130 -18.96 12.86 -0.13
CA PRO A 130 -19.57 13.81 0.78
C PRO A 130 -18.73 14.02 2.04
N GLY A 131 -18.76 15.23 2.60
CA GLY A 131 -17.95 15.58 3.78
C GLY A 131 -18.26 14.78 5.05
N TYR A 132 -19.42 14.10 5.12
CA TYR A 132 -19.80 13.23 6.23
C TYR A 132 -19.22 11.81 6.13
N VAL A 133 -18.58 11.44 5.02
CA VAL A 133 -17.88 10.16 4.89
C VAL A 133 -16.60 10.24 5.71
N ALA A 134 -16.54 9.43 6.78
CA ALA A 134 -15.36 9.31 7.63
C ALA A 134 -14.25 8.55 6.90
N ASN A 135 -13.00 8.87 7.24
CA ASN A 135 -11.88 8.01 6.85
C ASN A 135 -11.86 6.81 7.80
N THR A 136 -11.67 5.60 7.27
CA THR A 136 -11.82 4.39 8.07
C THR A 136 -10.59 3.50 7.99
N ALA A 137 -10.29 2.80 9.07
CA ALA A 137 -9.30 1.73 9.11
C ALA A 137 -10.03 0.40 9.34
N ILE A 138 -10.00 -0.48 8.35
CA ILE A 138 -10.72 -1.75 8.35
C ILE A 138 -9.74 -2.88 8.64
N PHE A 139 -9.95 -3.60 9.73
CA PHE A 139 -9.09 -4.70 10.16
C PHE A 139 -9.59 -6.01 9.58
N THR A 140 -8.66 -6.82 9.08
CA THR A 140 -8.92 -8.14 8.49
C THR A 140 -7.84 -9.11 8.94
N THR A 141 -8.11 -10.42 8.87
CA THR A 141 -7.06 -11.41 9.13
C THR A 141 -6.09 -11.48 7.95
N SER A 142 -4.91 -12.08 8.14
CA SER A 142 -3.95 -12.23 7.04
C SER A 142 -4.42 -13.18 5.93
N GLN A 143 -5.28 -14.14 6.25
CA GLN A 143 -5.76 -15.14 5.29
C GLN A 143 -7.16 -14.86 4.73
N ASP A 144 -7.97 -14.08 5.45
CA ASP A 144 -9.33 -13.70 5.05
C ASP A 144 -9.48 -12.19 4.91
N THR A 145 -10.08 -11.78 3.80
CA THR A 145 -10.39 -10.38 3.48
C THR A 145 -11.69 -9.88 4.12
N SER A 146 -12.43 -10.74 4.83
CA SER A 146 -13.63 -10.33 5.56
C SER A 146 -13.29 -9.32 6.67
N PRO A 147 -14.00 -8.18 6.76
CA PRO A 147 -13.79 -7.20 7.82
C PRO A 147 -14.14 -7.80 9.19
N LEU A 148 -13.24 -7.62 10.16
CA LEU A 148 -13.43 -8.02 11.55
C LEU A 148 -14.06 -6.88 12.35
N PHE A 149 -13.46 -5.71 12.23
CA PHE A 149 -13.90 -4.47 12.89
C PHE A 149 -13.28 -3.27 12.18
N SER A 150 -13.78 -2.10 12.52
CA SER A 150 -13.35 -0.84 11.93
C SER A 150 -13.15 0.26 12.96
N PHE A 151 -12.24 1.18 12.63
CA PHE A 151 -12.04 2.44 13.33
C PHE A 151 -12.27 3.60 12.39
N ASP A 152 -12.89 4.66 12.89
CA ASP A 152 -13.13 5.87 12.15
C ASP A 152 -12.18 6.98 12.63
N LEU A 153 -11.66 7.76 11.69
CA LEU A 153 -10.88 8.96 11.95
C LEU A 153 -11.74 10.19 11.64
N ILE A 154 -12.11 10.90 12.70
CA ILE A 154 -12.78 12.19 12.63
C ILE A 154 -11.76 13.28 12.91
N GLN A 155 -11.60 14.17 11.93
CA GLN A 155 -10.78 15.37 12.04
C GLN A 155 -11.70 16.57 11.77
N THR A 156 -12.26 17.12 12.85
CA THR A 156 -13.10 18.33 12.80
C THR A 156 -12.27 19.61 12.75
N ASP A 157 -11.04 19.57 13.27
CA ASP A 157 -10.12 20.70 13.39
C ASP A 157 -8.75 20.31 12.79
N PRO A 158 -8.04 21.19 12.06
CA PRO A 158 -6.66 20.93 11.65
C PRO A 158 -5.71 20.62 12.82
N SER A 159 -6.02 21.06 14.04
CA SER A 159 -5.20 20.82 15.24
C SER A 159 -5.53 19.54 15.99
N PHE A 160 -6.73 18.99 15.82
CA PHE A 160 -7.18 17.83 16.59
C PHE A 160 -7.76 16.73 15.69
N ALA A 161 -7.28 15.51 15.90
CA ALA A 161 -7.82 14.33 15.24
C ALA A 161 -8.24 13.30 16.30
N SER A 162 -9.31 12.56 16.02
CA SER A 162 -9.79 11.50 16.90
C SER A 162 -9.96 10.22 16.10
N PHE A 163 -9.39 9.14 16.61
CA PHE A 163 -9.44 7.80 16.04
C PHE A 163 -10.19 6.90 17.01
N HIS A 164 -11.38 6.45 16.63
CA HIS A 164 -12.30 5.76 17.55
C HIS A 164 -12.80 4.47 16.93
N PHE A 165 -12.99 3.48 17.79
CA PHE A 165 -13.58 2.21 17.45
C PHE A 165 -15.02 2.44 17.00
N ARG A 166 -15.37 1.90 15.83
CA ARG A 166 -16.70 2.05 15.25
C ARG A 166 -17.61 0.91 15.68
N GLN A 167 -17.31 -0.29 15.20
CA GLN A 167 -18.11 -1.48 15.44
C GLN A 167 -17.33 -2.75 15.11
N PHE A 168 -17.82 -3.87 15.61
CA PHE A 168 -17.47 -5.20 15.12
C PHE A 168 -18.30 -5.53 13.89
N ASP A 169 -17.63 -5.95 12.82
CA ASP A 169 -18.26 -6.44 11.59
C ASP A 169 -18.39 -7.98 11.61
N ALA A 170 -17.59 -8.66 12.44
CA ALA A 170 -17.68 -10.08 12.76
C ALA A 170 -18.16 -10.32 14.20
N LEU A 171 -18.64 -11.53 14.50
CA LEU A 171 -19.05 -11.90 15.86
C LEU A 171 -17.83 -11.94 16.79
N GLU A 172 -17.85 -11.19 17.88
CA GLU A 172 -16.72 -11.08 18.82
C GLU A 172 -16.29 -12.43 19.40
N SER A 173 -17.25 -13.30 19.71
CA SER A 173 -16.98 -14.65 20.23
C SER A 173 -16.30 -15.59 19.24
N ALA A 174 -16.30 -15.26 17.94
CA ALA A 174 -15.67 -16.05 16.89
C ALA A 174 -14.25 -15.54 16.56
N MET A 175 -13.83 -14.41 17.13
CA MET A 175 -12.52 -13.83 16.90
C MET A 175 -11.49 -14.37 17.90
N ASP A 176 -10.23 -14.44 17.46
CA ASP A 176 -9.12 -14.66 18.39
C ASP A 176 -9.05 -13.48 19.37
N SER A 177 -8.99 -13.79 20.67
CA SER A 177 -8.80 -12.83 21.76
C SER A 177 -7.64 -11.86 21.54
N THR A 178 -6.62 -12.24 20.76
CA THR A 178 -5.46 -11.39 20.44
C THR A 178 -5.77 -10.31 19.39
N LEU A 179 -6.86 -10.46 18.63
CA LEU A 179 -7.31 -9.52 17.60
C LEU A 179 -8.36 -8.53 18.11
N VAL A 180 -8.93 -8.76 19.30
CA VAL A 180 -9.96 -7.88 19.86
C VAL A 180 -9.31 -6.58 20.37
N PRO A 181 -9.71 -5.40 19.85
CA PRO A 181 -9.12 -4.13 20.25
C PRO A 181 -9.57 -3.74 21.66
N VAL A 182 -8.61 -3.60 22.57
CA VAL A 182 -8.85 -3.08 23.94
C VAL A 182 -8.99 -1.56 23.92
N VAL A 183 -8.30 -0.88 23.00
CA VAL A 183 -8.35 0.58 22.84
C VAL A 183 -9.63 0.98 22.13
N ARG A 184 -10.39 1.90 22.72
CA ARG A 184 -11.68 2.39 22.19
C ARG A 184 -11.54 3.71 21.47
N SER A 185 -10.74 4.64 21.99
CA SER A 185 -10.51 5.91 21.29
C SER A 185 -9.13 6.47 21.59
N ILE A 186 -8.57 7.17 20.61
CA ILE A 186 -7.32 7.90 20.68
C ILE A 186 -7.57 9.31 20.14
N THR A 187 -7.24 10.31 20.93
CA THR A 187 -7.28 11.73 20.56
C THR A 187 -5.87 12.25 20.39
N TYR A 188 -5.60 12.89 19.26
CA TYR A 188 -4.32 13.47 18.89
C TYR A 188 -4.40 14.99 18.94
N ASP A 189 -3.46 15.62 19.64
CA ASP A 189 -3.16 17.04 19.53
C ASP A 189 -1.96 17.19 18.59
N LEU A 190 -2.24 17.62 17.35
CA LEU A 190 -1.24 17.75 16.29
C LEU A 190 -0.31 18.96 16.51
N VAL A 191 -0.69 19.90 17.38
CA VAL A 191 0.11 21.09 17.70
C VAL A 191 1.10 20.79 18.82
N LYS A 192 0.61 20.15 19.90
CA LYS A 192 1.45 19.72 21.02
C LYS A 192 2.18 18.42 20.77
N GLN A 193 1.87 17.73 19.67
CA GLN A 193 2.51 16.48 19.33
C GLN A 193 2.32 15.42 20.41
N SER A 194 1.11 15.35 20.97
CA SER A 194 0.75 14.44 22.05
C SER A 194 -0.57 13.73 21.76
N PHE A 195 -0.72 12.54 22.34
CA PHE A 195 -1.95 11.78 22.23
C PHE A 195 -2.36 11.24 23.58
N ASN A 196 -3.67 11.08 23.75
CA ASN A 196 -4.29 10.41 24.89
C ASN A 196 -5.33 9.45 24.35
N GLY A 197 -5.66 8.40 25.10
CA GLY A 197 -6.72 7.50 24.70
C GLY A 197 -7.28 6.68 25.83
N THR A 198 -8.35 5.98 25.50
CA THR A 198 -9.19 5.25 26.42
C THR A 198 -9.30 3.79 26.01
N CYS A 199 -9.41 2.93 27.00
CA CYS A 199 -9.58 1.50 26.84
C CYS A 199 -10.91 1.07 27.44
N ALA A 200 -11.52 0.06 26.82
CA ALA A 200 -12.66 -0.61 27.41
C ALA A 200 -12.19 -1.40 28.64
N ILE A 201 -12.91 -1.27 29.75
CA ILE A 201 -12.82 -2.21 30.86
C ILE A 201 -14.00 -3.19 30.84
N SER A 202 -13.86 -4.30 31.57
CA SER A 202 -14.82 -5.41 31.60
C SER A 202 -16.27 -4.99 31.94
N ASP A 203 -16.45 -3.84 32.59
CA ASP A 203 -17.75 -3.30 32.98
C ASP A 203 -18.40 -2.44 31.89
N GLY A 204 -17.80 -2.36 30.69
CA GLY A 204 -18.32 -1.59 29.56
C GLY A 204 -18.11 -0.08 29.67
N SER A 205 -17.35 0.39 30.66
CA SER A 205 -16.91 1.79 30.74
C SER A 205 -15.55 2.01 30.09
N ASP A 206 -15.28 3.25 29.69
CA ASP A 206 -14.03 3.66 29.08
C ASP A 206 -13.17 4.37 30.12
N THR A 207 -11.92 3.91 30.29
CA THR A 207 -10.97 4.51 31.23
C THR A 207 -9.71 4.99 30.49
N PRO A 208 -9.08 6.11 30.93
CA PRO A 208 -7.83 6.57 30.34
C PRO A 208 -6.74 5.52 30.59
N CYS A 209 -6.15 5.03 29.51
CA CYS A 209 -5.20 3.91 29.58
C CYS A 209 -3.93 4.14 28.78
N LEU A 210 -3.90 5.14 27.90
CA LEU A 210 -2.76 5.41 27.03
C LEU A 210 -2.51 6.91 26.96
N ASN A 211 -1.24 7.28 27.01
CA ASN A 211 -0.77 8.62 26.71
C ASN A 211 0.61 8.57 26.07
N GLY A 212 1.03 9.69 25.49
CA GLY A 212 2.36 9.76 24.90
C GLY A 212 2.57 10.97 24.03
N SER A 213 3.70 10.96 23.34
CA SER A 213 4.10 11.99 22.40
C SER A 213 4.57 11.38 21.08
N PHE A 214 4.47 12.18 20.02
CA PHE A 214 4.85 11.79 18.68
C PHE A 214 5.52 12.93 17.95
N ASP A 215 6.61 12.68 17.23
CA ASP A 215 7.20 13.65 16.31
C ASP A 215 6.80 13.30 14.89
N LEU A 216 6.12 14.21 14.18
CA LEU A 216 5.71 14.01 12.78
C LEU A 216 6.88 14.07 11.78
N VAL A 217 8.00 14.69 12.15
CA VAL A 217 9.16 14.84 11.26
C VAL A 217 9.87 13.50 11.10
N ASP A 218 10.25 12.89 12.21
CA ASP A 218 10.92 11.59 12.22
C ASP A 218 9.94 10.41 12.40
N PHE A 219 8.65 10.69 12.58
CA PHE A 219 7.63 9.71 12.94
C PHE A 219 8.12 8.80 14.07
N ALA A 220 8.57 9.45 15.14
CA ALA A 220 9.01 8.81 16.38
C ALA A 220 7.87 8.87 17.39
N LEU A 221 7.63 7.77 18.09
CA LEU A 221 6.53 7.59 19.02
C LEU A 221 7.09 7.16 20.37
N ASN A 222 6.68 7.87 21.42
CA ASN A 222 6.90 7.49 22.80
C ASN A 222 5.53 7.22 23.42
N LEU A 223 5.24 5.96 23.68
CA LEU A 223 3.98 5.50 24.23
C LEU A 223 4.17 5.08 25.67
N ASN A 224 3.18 5.42 26.49
CA ASN A 224 3.09 4.96 27.86
C ASN A 224 1.64 4.52 28.09
N TYR A 225 1.45 3.24 28.41
CA TYR A 225 0.10 2.68 28.51
C TYR A 225 -0.03 1.63 29.61
N THR A 226 -1.20 1.63 30.25
CA THR A 226 -1.63 0.68 31.26
C THR A 226 -2.87 -0.05 30.76
N LEU A 227 -2.69 -1.29 30.32
CA LEU A 227 -3.82 -2.14 29.94
C LEU A 227 -4.50 -2.74 31.18
N PRO A 228 -5.82 -2.98 31.14
CA PRO A 228 -6.52 -3.65 32.24
C PRO A 228 -5.83 -4.97 32.64
N GLY A 229 -5.49 -5.11 33.92
CA GLY A 229 -4.81 -6.30 34.44
C GLY A 229 -3.30 -6.37 34.17
N ARG A 230 -2.66 -5.27 33.72
CA ARG A 230 -1.22 -5.24 33.43
C ARG A 230 -0.53 -4.02 34.04
N SER A 231 0.79 -4.16 34.24
CA SER A 231 1.66 -3.07 34.66
C SER A 231 1.80 -2.04 33.55
N ASN A 232 2.25 -0.85 33.93
CA ASN A 232 2.58 0.21 32.98
C ASN A 232 3.68 -0.24 32.01
N VAL A 233 3.46 -0.02 30.71
CA VAL A 233 4.39 -0.36 29.65
C VAL A 233 4.81 0.92 28.92
N GLU A 234 6.11 1.16 28.89
CA GLU A 234 6.70 2.18 28.03
C GLU A 234 7.20 1.52 26.75
N SER A 235 6.75 2.04 25.61
CA SER A 235 7.15 1.55 24.30
C SER A 235 7.62 2.72 23.46
N ARG A 236 8.69 2.49 22.69
CA ARG A 236 9.24 3.47 21.77
C ARG A 236 9.29 2.86 20.39
N SER A 237 8.87 3.62 19.39
CA SER A 237 8.97 3.19 18.00
C SER A 237 9.36 4.36 17.12
N ARG A 238 10.02 4.06 16.00
CA ARG A 238 10.45 5.07 15.04
C ARG A 238 10.32 4.52 13.63
N SER A 239 9.99 5.42 12.71
CA SER A 239 10.02 5.07 11.30
C SER A 239 11.44 4.80 10.80
N GLU A 240 11.59 3.84 9.89
CA GLU A 240 12.87 3.55 9.23
C GLU A 240 13.33 4.72 8.33
N LEU A 241 12.36 5.44 7.76
CA LEU A 241 12.60 6.61 6.93
C LEU A 241 11.79 7.79 7.50
N PRO A 242 12.42 8.96 7.68
CA PRO A 242 11.76 10.09 8.33
C PRO A 242 10.55 10.54 7.52
N GLY A 243 9.41 10.59 8.21
CA GLY A 243 8.14 11.17 7.78
C GLY A 243 7.31 10.31 6.83
N TRP A 244 6.04 10.68 6.69
CA TRP A 244 5.13 10.10 5.69
C TRP A 244 5.51 10.59 4.30
N LYS A 245 6.07 9.67 3.50
CA LYS A 245 6.65 10.01 2.20
C LYS A 245 5.85 9.39 1.06
N VAL A 246 5.15 10.22 0.30
CA VAL A 246 4.46 9.83 -0.93
C VAL A 246 5.39 10.06 -2.13
N TYR A 247 5.85 9.00 -2.78
CA TYR A 247 6.72 9.09 -3.95
C TYR A 247 6.18 8.22 -5.08
N GLY A 248 6.08 8.79 -6.28
CA GLY A 248 5.51 8.07 -7.42
C GLY A 248 4.02 7.72 -7.27
N GLY A 249 3.31 8.36 -6.32
CA GLY A 249 1.90 8.08 -6.05
C GLY A 249 1.67 6.91 -5.08
N LEU A 250 2.67 6.52 -4.29
CA LEU A 250 2.50 5.48 -3.27
C LEU A 250 3.09 5.97 -1.94
N PRO A 251 2.31 5.93 -0.84
CA PRO A 251 2.84 6.16 0.49
C PRO A 251 3.72 4.98 0.92
N THR A 252 4.91 5.27 1.44
CA THR A 252 5.80 4.26 2.00
C THR A 252 6.09 4.57 3.45
N PHE A 253 5.86 3.62 4.33
CA PHE A 253 6.07 3.78 5.74
C PHE A 253 6.31 2.42 6.41
N THR A 254 7.40 2.33 7.17
CA THR A 254 7.75 1.16 7.98
C THR A 254 8.13 1.65 9.36
N LEU A 255 7.39 1.19 10.37
CA LEU A 255 7.61 1.52 11.76
C LEU A 255 8.30 0.34 12.43
N ARG A 256 9.37 0.60 13.19
CA ARG A 256 10.10 -0.41 13.95
C ARG A 256 10.13 -0.04 15.41
N SER A 257 10.18 -1.04 16.29
CA SER A 257 10.41 -0.80 17.71
C SER A 257 11.80 -0.20 17.92
N LEU A 258 11.97 0.60 18.97
CA LEU A 258 13.25 1.20 19.33
C LEU A 258 13.75 0.54 20.60
N GLY A 259 14.90 -0.12 20.52
CA GLY A 259 15.56 -0.70 21.68
C GLY A 259 16.06 0.37 22.66
N LEU A 260 16.40 -0.06 23.88
CA LEU A 260 17.01 0.79 24.90
C LEU A 260 18.37 1.35 24.47
N ASP A 261 19.04 0.67 23.54
CA ASP A 261 20.29 1.06 22.89
C ASP A 261 20.10 2.11 21.78
N GLY A 262 18.85 2.49 21.47
CA GLY A 262 18.52 3.41 20.38
C GLY A 262 18.60 2.78 18.98
N MET A 263 18.77 1.46 18.90
CA MET A 263 18.80 0.74 17.63
C MET A 263 17.38 0.34 17.21
N LEU A 264 17.16 0.28 15.88
CA LEU A 264 15.88 -0.16 15.31
C LEU A 264 15.74 -1.67 15.46
N GLY A 265 14.73 -2.11 16.22
CA GLY A 265 14.35 -3.49 16.46
C GLY A 265 13.42 -4.06 15.38
N GLU A 266 12.51 -4.95 15.75
CA GLU A 266 11.60 -5.61 14.81
C GLU A 266 10.56 -4.63 14.21
N PRO A 267 10.05 -4.90 12.99
CA PRO A 267 9.01 -4.08 12.40
C PRO A 267 7.69 -4.27 13.13
N VAL A 268 7.05 -3.18 13.53
CA VAL A 268 5.73 -3.15 14.18
C VAL A 268 4.63 -3.13 13.12
N LEU A 269 4.80 -2.28 12.09
CA LEU A 269 3.90 -2.21 10.95
C LEU A 269 4.61 -1.72 9.70
N LYS A 270 4.02 -2.04 8.55
CA LYS A 270 4.56 -1.66 7.25
C LYS A 270 3.44 -1.42 6.25
N THR A 271 3.54 -0.35 5.46
CA THR A 271 2.68 -0.15 4.28
C THR A 271 3.03 -1.17 3.19
N ALA A 272 2.03 -1.88 2.70
CA ALA A 272 2.15 -2.85 1.63
C ALA A 272 1.99 -2.19 0.26
N THR A 273 0.74 -1.98 -0.18
CA THR A 273 0.43 -1.49 -1.51
C THR A 273 -0.97 -0.86 -1.54
N THR A 274 -1.23 -0.02 -2.53
CA THR A 274 -2.58 0.54 -2.76
C THR A 274 -3.41 -0.38 -3.64
N ALA A 275 -4.73 -0.27 -3.55
CA ALA A 275 -5.63 -1.02 -4.42
C ALA A 275 -5.43 -0.65 -5.89
N ALA A 276 -5.56 -1.64 -6.78
CA ALA A 276 -5.30 -1.43 -8.21
C ALA A 276 -6.31 -0.46 -8.83
N GLY A 277 -5.83 0.68 -9.29
CA GLY A 277 -6.67 1.75 -9.85
C GLY A 277 -7.40 2.60 -8.81
N ASP A 278 -7.12 2.39 -7.52
CA ASP A 278 -7.76 3.10 -6.43
C ASP A 278 -6.72 3.54 -5.39
N CYS A 279 -6.43 4.85 -5.38
CA CYS A 279 -5.46 5.46 -4.47
C CYS A 279 -6.06 5.77 -3.08
N THR A 280 -7.37 5.61 -2.89
CA THR A 280 -8.05 5.84 -1.61
C THR A 280 -7.83 4.71 -0.61
N ARG A 281 -7.51 3.50 -1.10
CA ARG A 281 -7.32 2.31 -0.27
C ARG A 281 -5.86 1.89 -0.21
N LEU A 282 -5.29 1.93 0.99
CA LEU A 282 -3.92 1.52 1.28
C LEU A 282 -3.90 0.33 2.24
N LYS A 283 -3.20 -0.73 1.86
CA LYS A 283 -3.00 -1.90 2.73
C LYS A 283 -1.78 -1.70 3.64
N VAL A 284 -1.91 -2.05 4.91
CA VAL A 284 -0.87 -2.01 5.94
C VAL A 284 -0.81 -3.39 6.60
N CYS A 285 0.39 -3.95 6.73
CA CYS A 285 0.63 -5.19 7.44
C CYS A 285 1.02 -4.91 8.89
N LEU A 286 0.49 -5.69 9.83
CA LEU A 286 0.73 -5.55 11.27
C LEU A 286 1.49 -6.75 11.80
N ALA A 287 2.59 -6.50 12.50
CA ALA A 287 3.35 -7.56 13.16
C ALA A 287 2.71 -7.89 14.50
N SER A 288 2.96 -9.12 14.97
CA SER A 288 2.81 -9.40 16.40
C SER A 288 3.92 -8.68 17.14
N SER A 289 3.58 -7.92 18.19
CA SER A 289 4.59 -7.19 18.97
C SER A 289 5.58 -8.17 19.61
N PRO A 290 6.91 -7.97 19.47
CA PRO A 290 7.92 -8.87 19.99
C PRO A 290 8.06 -8.82 21.52
N ASP A 291 7.69 -7.70 22.14
CA ASP A 291 8.06 -7.43 23.54
C ASP A 291 7.12 -8.01 24.59
N THR A 292 6.06 -8.72 24.22
CA THR A 292 5.35 -9.57 25.18
C THR A 292 4.42 -10.53 24.47
N ASN A 293 4.33 -11.75 25.03
CA ASN A 293 3.26 -12.73 24.83
C ASN A 293 1.86 -12.18 25.24
N ALA A 294 1.58 -10.90 25.05
CA ALA A 294 0.52 -10.19 25.75
C ALA A 294 -0.25 -9.20 24.85
N ASN A 295 0.37 -8.54 23.88
CA ASN A 295 -0.34 -7.65 22.96
C ASN A 295 -0.37 -8.30 21.58
N GLY A 296 -1.53 -8.81 21.18
CA GLY A 296 -1.73 -9.27 19.82
C GLY A 296 -1.49 -8.16 18.80
N PRO A 297 -1.65 -8.43 17.49
CA PRO A 297 -1.33 -7.47 16.43
C PRO A 297 -2.20 -6.19 16.46
N VAL A 298 -3.18 -6.10 17.35
CA VAL A 298 -4.11 -4.97 17.54
C VAL A 298 -3.89 -4.36 18.92
N GLY A 299 -2.69 -3.83 19.17
CA GLY A 299 -2.31 -3.18 20.42
C GLY A 299 -2.21 -1.65 20.33
N PRO A 300 -1.95 -0.95 21.45
CA PRO A 300 -1.66 0.49 21.45
C PRO A 300 -0.51 0.87 20.51
N ASP A 301 0.53 0.02 20.49
CA ASP A 301 1.73 0.20 19.65
C ASP A 301 1.43 0.19 18.15
N THR A 302 0.33 -0.44 17.72
CA THR A 302 -0.12 -0.45 16.32
C THR A 302 -1.23 0.56 16.07
N LEU A 303 -2.18 0.73 16.99
CA LEU A 303 -3.37 1.58 16.79
C LEU A 303 -3.02 3.08 16.79
N VAL A 304 -2.13 3.52 17.67
CA VAL A 304 -1.68 4.92 17.73
C VAL A 304 -1.03 5.37 16.42
N PRO A 305 -0.02 4.67 15.88
CA PRO A 305 0.53 5.03 14.57
C PRO A 305 -0.49 4.90 13.43
N LEU A 306 -1.39 3.90 13.46
CA LEU A 306 -2.40 3.73 12.41
C LEU A 306 -3.33 4.94 12.28
N GLY A 307 -3.75 5.56 13.38
CA GLY A 307 -4.56 6.79 13.32
C GLY A 307 -3.82 7.96 12.65
N LEU A 308 -2.53 8.14 12.96
CA LEU A 308 -1.68 9.16 12.31
C LEU A 308 -1.41 8.84 10.83
N MET A 309 -1.24 7.56 10.50
CA MET A 309 -1.10 7.09 9.12
C MET A 309 -2.40 7.33 8.33
N LEU A 310 -3.56 7.05 8.92
CA LEU A 310 -4.86 7.31 8.29
C LEU A 310 -5.09 8.80 8.05
N ALA A 311 -4.68 9.67 8.98
CA ALA A 311 -4.75 11.12 8.79
C ALA A 311 -3.86 11.58 7.61
N SER A 312 -2.65 11.04 7.52
CA SER A 312 -1.72 11.31 6.43
C SER A 312 -2.24 10.76 5.09
N HIS A 313 -2.82 9.57 5.11
CA HIS A 313 -3.41 8.91 3.95
C HIS A 313 -4.69 9.61 3.47
N ALA A 314 -5.52 10.15 4.36
CA ALA A 314 -6.71 10.92 4.02
C ALA A 314 -6.37 12.21 3.26
N ASN A 315 -5.28 12.89 3.62
CA ASN A 315 -4.80 14.04 2.84
C ASN A 315 -4.32 13.60 1.45
N TYR A 316 -3.59 12.49 1.39
CA TYR A 316 -3.14 11.93 0.12
C TYR A 316 -4.29 11.46 -0.78
N SER A 317 -5.33 10.83 -0.23
CA SER A 317 -6.49 10.35 -0.98
C SER A 317 -7.26 11.49 -1.64
N LEU A 318 -7.42 12.61 -0.92
CA LEU A 318 -8.02 13.84 -1.45
C LEU A 318 -7.20 14.44 -2.59
N GLU A 319 -5.88 14.47 -2.46
CA GLU A 319 -5.00 14.99 -3.51
C GLU A 319 -4.99 14.10 -4.77
N CYS A 320 -4.95 12.78 -4.60
CA CYS A 320 -4.85 11.85 -5.72
C CYS A 320 -6.17 11.72 -6.51
N THR A 321 -7.31 11.96 -5.87
CA THR A 321 -8.65 11.92 -6.50
C THR A 321 -9.11 13.27 -7.04
N LYS A 322 -8.35 14.34 -6.80
CA LYS A 322 -8.66 15.69 -7.27
C LYS A 322 -8.63 15.73 -8.81
N PRO A 323 -9.66 16.30 -9.47
CA PRO A 323 -9.64 16.43 -10.92
C PRO A 323 -8.48 17.33 -11.37
N PRO A 324 -7.85 17.04 -12.52
CA PRO A 324 -6.79 17.88 -13.05
C PRO A 324 -7.34 19.29 -13.27
N LYS A 325 -6.62 20.31 -12.78
CA LYS A 325 -6.98 21.71 -13.03
C LYS A 325 -7.04 21.91 -14.55
N ARG A 326 -8.24 22.14 -15.10
CA ARG A 326 -8.37 22.65 -16.48
C ARG A 326 -7.62 23.98 -16.50
N LYS A 327 -6.49 24.03 -17.22
CA LYS A 327 -5.93 25.30 -17.66
C LYS A 327 -7.00 25.92 -18.56
N LYS A 328 -7.65 26.98 -18.08
CA LYS A 328 -8.45 27.86 -18.93
C LYS A 328 -7.50 28.67 -19.79
#